data_AF-A0A853BZ20-F1
#
_entry.id   AF-A0A853BZ20-F1
#
_cell.length_a   1.000
_cell.length_b   1.000
_cell.length_c   1.000
_cell.angle_alpha   90.00
_cell.angle_beta   90.00
_cell.angle_gamma   90.00
#
_symmetry.space_group_name_H-M   'P 1'
#
loop_
_entity.id
_entity.type
_entity.pdbx_description
1 polymer ?
#
loop_
_entity_poly.entity_id
_entity_poly.type
_entity_poly.pdbx_seq_one_letter_code
_entity_poly.pdbx_strand_id
1 'polypeptide(L)'
;MFGVGLTELAVIAFIAVLVFGPDKLPELARQAGQLLRQVRRFATSARDELRSELGPEFADLELRDLDPRTIVRKHIAEAMAEDDLDDEPRARRAGQRPLGVGERPPYDVDAT
;
A
#
# COMPACT_ATOMS: atom_id res chain seq x y z
N MET A 1 15.25 -24.20 3.73
CA MET A 1 14.95 -25.58 4.20
C MET A 1 13.45 -25.67 4.39
N PHE A 2 12.83 -26.80 4.01
CA PHE A 2 11.42 -27.00 3.60
C PHE A 2 11.14 -26.69 2.12
N GLY A 3 11.56 -27.62 1.26
CA GLY A 3 11.00 -27.75 -0.08
C GLY A 3 9.84 -28.74 0.00
N VAL A 4 8.61 -28.25 -0.02
CA VAL A 4 7.44 -29.14 -0.17
C VAL A 4 7.32 -29.46 -1.65
N GLY A 5 7.75 -30.65 -2.02
CA GLY A 5 7.56 -31.16 -3.37
C GLY A 5 6.14 -31.69 -3.57
N LEU A 6 5.85 -32.11 -4.81
CA LEU A 6 4.59 -32.76 -5.15
C LEU A 6 4.36 -34.03 -4.30
N THR A 7 5.44 -34.77 -4.00
CA THR A 7 5.36 -36.00 -3.21
C THR A 7 4.98 -35.71 -1.76
N GLU A 8 5.59 -34.72 -1.11
CA GLU A 8 5.25 -34.33 0.26
C GLU A 8 3.82 -33.80 0.34
N LEU A 9 3.37 -33.02 -0.64
CA LEU A 9 1.98 -32.56 -0.72
C LEU A 9 1.00 -33.73 -0.81
N ALA A 10 1.32 -34.76 -1.61
CA ALA A 10 0.49 -35.96 -1.73
C ALA A 10 0.39 -36.74 -0.41
N VAL A 11 1.49 -36.84 0.35
CA VAL A 11 1.48 -37.47 1.68
C VAL A 11 0.59 -36.70 2.65
N ILE A 12 0.69 -35.37 2.66
CA ILE A 12 -0.16 -34.51 3.51
C ILE A 12 -1.64 -34.68 3.12
N ALA A 13 -1.94 -34.66 1.82
CA ALA A 13 -3.31 -34.87 1.32
C ALA A 13 -3.86 -36.24 1.71
N PHE A 14 -3.03 -37.29 1.63
CA PHE A 14 -3.42 -38.63 2.05
C PHE A 14 -3.73 -38.71 3.54
N ILE A 15 -2.87 -38.12 4.39
CA ILE A 15 -3.12 -38.04 5.84
C ILE A 15 -4.40 -37.25 6.14
N ALA A 16 -4.62 -36.12 5.45
CA ALA A 16 -5.84 -35.33 5.62
C ALA A 16 -7.09 -36.15 5.25
N VAL A 17 -7.04 -36.93 4.16
CA VAL A 17 -8.13 -37.84 3.76
C VAL A 17 -8.38 -38.90 4.83
N LEU A 18 -7.34 -39.46 5.46
CA LEU A 18 -7.52 -40.45 6.52
C LEU A 18 -8.12 -39.86 7.80
N VAL A 19 -7.72 -38.65 8.19
CA VAL A 19 -8.18 -37.99 9.42
C VAL A 19 -9.62 -37.49 9.27
N PHE A 20 -9.93 -36.82 8.16
CA PHE A 20 -11.23 -36.19 7.94
C PHE A 20 -12.22 -37.08 7.17
N GLY A 21 -11.71 -37.99 6.34
CA GLY A 21 -12.48 -38.81 5.41
C GLY A 21 -12.52 -38.23 3.99
N PRO A 22 -12.49 -39.09 2.94
CA PRO A 22 -12.51 -38.66 1.54
C PRO A 22 -13.80 -37.92 1.16
N ASP A 23 -14.92 -38.22 1.81
CA ASP A 23 -16.20 -37.60 1.55
C ASP A 23 -16.35 -36.22 2.21
N LYS A 24 -15.66 -35.99 3.34
CA LYS A 24 -15.79 -34.76 4.13
C LYS A 24 -14.92 -33.62 3.60
N LEU A 25 -13.73 -33.91 3.07
CA LEU A 25 -12.87 -32.90 2.47
C LEU A 25 -13.54 -32.08 1.35
N PRO A 26 -14.18 -32.69 0.33
CA PRO A 26 -14.85 -31.92 -0.72
C PRO A 26 -16.08 -31.18 -0.18
N GLU A 27 -16.77 -31.72 0.82
CA GLU A 27 -17.89 -31.06 1.48
C GLU A 27 -17.43 -29.76 2.18
N LEU A 28 -16.36 -29.84 2.98
CA LEU A 28 -15.76 -28.68 3.66
C LEU A 28 -15.18 -27.66 2.67
N ALA A 29 -14.51 -28.10 1.61
CA ALA A 29 -13.99 -27.22 0.57
C ALA A 29 -15.11 -26.45 -0.13
N ARG A 30 -16.24 -27.10 -0.43
CA ARG A 30 -17.43 -26.46 -1.01
C ARG A 30 -18.02 -25.42 -0.07
N GLN A 31 -18.17 -25.74 1.21
CA GLN A 31 -18.69 -24.81 2.23
C GLN A 31 -17.77 -23.59 2.37
N ALA A 32 -16.46 -23.79 2.50
CA ALA A 32 -15.48 -22.72 2.57
C ALA A 32 -15.49 -21.84 1.30
N GLY A 33 -15.59 -22.47 0.12
CA GLY A 33 -15.69 -21.74 -1.15
C GLY A 33 -16.97 -20.91 -1.28
N GLN A 34 -18.11 -21.42 -0.81
CA GLN A 34 -19.37 -20.68 -0.76
C GLN A 34 -19.28 -19.48 0.19
N LEU A 35 -18.71 -19.67 1.39
CA LEU A 35 -18.44 -18.61 2.36
C LEU A 35 -17.55 -17.53 1.75
N LEU A 36 -16.42 -17.92 1.15
CA LEU A 36 -15.49 -16.98 0.52
C LEU A 36 -16.16 -16.19 -0.61
N ARG A 37 -17.01 -16.84 -1.42
CA ARG A 37 -17.76 -16.16 -2.48
C ARG A 37 -18.76 -15.16 -1.92
N GLN A 38 -19.42 -15.48 -0.80
CA GLN A 38 -20.36 -14.59 -0.14
C GLN A 38 -19.64 -13.38 0.45
N VAL A 39 -18.52 -13.59 1.14
CA VAL A 39 -17.65 -12.53 1.67
C VAL A 39 -17.16 -11.63 0.54
N ARG A 40 -16.66 -12.20 -0.56
CA ARG A 40 -16.21 -11.42 -1.72
C ARG A 40 -17.33 -10.57 -2.30
N ARG A 41 -18.53 -11.13 -2.45
CA ARG A 41 -19.70 -10.39 -2.95
C ARG A 41 -20.04 -9.23 -2.02
N PHE A 42 -20.11 -9.47 -0.71
CA PHE A 42 -20.39 -8.43 0.27
C PHE A 42 -19.34 -7.31 0.25
N ALA A 43 -18.05 -7.66 0.21
CA ALA A 43 -16.97 -6.70 0.11
C ALA A 43 -17.05 -5.86 -1.18
N THR A 44 -17.37 -6.48 -2.32
CA THR A 44 -17.58 -5.76 -3.58
C THR A 44 -18.77 -4.82 -3.50
N SER A 45 -19.93 -5.28 -3.03
CA SER A 45 -21.12 -4.44 -2.90
C SER A 45 -20.92 -3.27 -1.95
N ALA A 46 -20.29 -3.49 -0.79
CA ALA A 46 -19.97 -2.41 0.13
C ALA A 46 -19.01 -1.39 -0.50
N ARG A 47 -18.00 -1.85 -1.27
CA ARG A 47 -17.10 -0.94 -1.99
C ARG A 47 -17.85 -0.13 -3.06
N ASP A 48 -18.78 -0.76 -3.78
CA ASP A 48 -19.59 -0.10 -4.80
C ASP A 48 -20.54 0.95 -4.18
N GLU A 49 -21.13 0.65 -3.02
CA GLU A 49 -21.98 1.57 -2.25
C GLU A 49 -21.18 2.78 -1.74
N LEU A 50 -20.03 2.55 -1.11
CA LEU A 50 -19.11 3.61 -0.68
C LEU A 50 -18.65 4.50 -1.85
N ARG A 51 -18.35 3.90 -3.01
CA ARG A 51 -17.99 4.64 -4.23
C ARG A 51 -19.15 5.51 -4.73
N SER A 52 -20.38 5.03 -4.59
CA SER A 52 -21.57 5.75 -5.05
C SER A 52 -21.93 6.95 -4.15
N GLU A 53 -21.63 6.87 -2.85
CA GLU A 53 -21.96 7.91 -1.88
C GLU A 53 -20.86 8.96 -1.69
N LEU A 54 -19.59 8.55 -1.71
CA LEU A 54 -18.45 9.42 -1.41
C LEU A 54 -17.75 9.97 -2.66
N GLY A 55 -18.19 9.54 -3.85
CA GLY A 55 -17.60 9.93 -5.13
C GLY A 55 -16.29 9.19 -5.46
N PRO A 56 -15.81 9.29 -6.70
CA PRO A 56 -14.67 8.52 -7.21
C PRO A 56 -13.35 8.80 -6.47
N GLU A 57 -13.23 9.89 -5.71
CA GLU A 57 -11.98 10.26 -5.01
C GLU A 57 -11.64 9.37 -3.80
N PHE A 58 -12.61 8.66 -3.21
CA PHE A 58 -12.39 7.74 -2.08
C PHE A 58 -12.53 6.25 -2.46
N ALA A 59 -12.92 5.96 -3.70
CA ALA A 59 -13.10 4.59 -4.21
C ALA A 59 -11.76 3.84 -4.38
N ASP A 60 -10.68 4.60 -4.54
CA ASP A 60 -9.31 4.11 -4.75
C ASP A 60 -8.47 4.11 -3.47
N LEU A 61 -9.09 4.20 -2.28
CA LEU A 61 -8.48 3.68 -1.05
C LEU A 61 -8.44 2.16 -1.14
N GLU A 62 -7.63 1.68 -2.08
CA GLU A 62 -7.42 0.28 -2.35
C GLU A 62 -6.60 -0.29 -1.20
N LEU A 63 -7.00 -1.47 -0.73
CA LEU A 63 -6.26 -2.31 0.20
C LEU A 63 -4.79 -2.62 -0.24
N ARG A 64 -4.33 -2.13 -1.41
CA ARG A 64 -2.94 -2.16 -1.91
C ARG A 64 -2.09 -0.98 -1.42
N ASP A 65 -2.71 0.13 -1.02
CA ASP A 65 -2.04 1.30 -0.44
C ASP A 65 -1.80 1.18 1.07
N LEU A 66 -2.13 0.03 1.66
CA LEU A 66 -1.70 -0.35 3.00
C LEU A 66 -0.26 -0.89 3.06
N ASP A 67 0.52 -0.79 1.97
CA ASP A 67 1.98 -0.87 2.02
C ASP A 67 2.56 0.54 1.93
N PRO A 68 3.05 1.12 3.05
CA PRO A 68 3.51 2.51 3.11
C PRO A 68 4.61 2.81 2.08
N ARG A 69 5.31 1.79 1.57
CA ARG A 69 6.36 1.94 0.56
C ARG A 69 5.83 2.32 -0.82
N THR A 70 4.62 1.88 -1.17
CA THR A 70 4.04 2.16 -2.51
C THR A 70 3.52 3.59 -2.58
N ILE A 71 2.84 4.06 -1.51
CA ILE A 71 2.42 5.46 -1.33
C ILE A 71 3.62 6.41 -1.42
N VAL A 72 4.69 6.14 -0.66
CA VAL A 72 5.88 7.00 -0.62
C VAL A 72 6.60 7.01 -1.98
N ARG A 73 6.69 5.87 -2.67
CA ARG A 73 7.27 5.81 -4.01
C ARG A 73 6.48 6.62 -5.03
N LYS A 74 5.15 6.57 -5.00
CA LYS A 74 4.29 7.36 -5.88
C LYS A 74 4.49 8.86 -5.64
N HIS A 75 4.46 9.30 -4.39
CA HIS A 75 4.66 10.72 -4.03
C HIS A 75 6.07 11.23 -4.34
N ILE A 76 7.12 10.41 -4.15
CA ILE A 76 8.49 10.79 -4.52
C ILE A 76 8.65 10.87 -6.04
N ALA A 77 8.09 9.91 -6.78
CA ALA A 77 8.16 9.91 -8.25
C ALA A 77 7.42 11.10 -8.85
N GLU A 78 6.28 11.48 -8.26
CA GLU A 78 5.51 12.67 -8.64
C GLU A 78 6.26 13.97 -8.34
N ALA A 79 6.84 14.10 -7.14
CA ALA A 79 7.68 15.26 -6.79
C ALA A 79 8.92 15.41 -7.68
N MET A 80 9.56 14.29 -8.05
CA MET A 80 10.70 14.32 -8.99
C MET A 80 10.26 14.68 -10.41
N ALA A 81 9.07 14.24 -10.84
CA ALA A 81 8.54 14.59 -12.15
C ALA A 81 8.09 16.07 -12.23
N GLU A 82 7.62 16.65 -11.12
CA GLU A 82 7.35 18.09 -11.01
C GLU A 82 8.64 18.92 -10.98
N ASP A 83 9.68 18.47 -10.26
CA ASP A 83 10.99 19.15 -10.23
C ASP A 83 11.68 19.17 -11.61
N ASP A 84 11.52 18.14 -12.44
CA ASP A 84 12.05 18.10 -13.81
C ASP A 84 11.32 19.05 -14.80
N LEU A 85 10.10 19.50 -14.46
CA LEU A 85 9.32 20.47 -15.26
C LEU A 85 9.57 21.93 -14.84
N ASP A 86 10.09 22.15 -13.63
CA ASP A 86 10.35 23.46 -13.03
C ASP A 86 11.82 23.90 -13.17
N ASP A 87 12.62 23.20 -14.00
CA ASP A 87 14.01 23.52 -14.32
C ASP A 87 14.12 24.74 -15.27
N GLU A 88 13.42 25.83 -14.94
CA GLU A 88 14.01 27.15 -15.08
C GLU A 88 14.90 27.39 -13.86
N PRO A 89 16.15 27.90 -14.03
CA PRO A 89 17.12 27.97 -12.95
C PRO A 89 16.69 28.99 -11.90
N ARG A 90 15.89 28.57 -10.92
CA ARG A 90 15.55 29.38 -9.74
C ARG A 90 16.83 29.65 -8.98
N ALA A 91 17.28 30.90 -9.07
CA ALA A 91 18.38 31.45 -8.32
C ALA A 91 18.34 30.94 -6.88
N ARG A 92 19.37 30.17 -6.52
CA ARG A 92 19.60 29.56 -5.21
C ARG A 92 19.19 30.54 -4.11
N ARG A 93 18.20 30.17 -3.30
CA ARG A 93 17.74 30.88 -2.10
C ARG A 93 18.94 31.45 -1.33
N ALA A 94 19.16 32.75 -1.46
CA ALA A 94 20.14 33.49 -0.69
C ALA A 94 19.58 33.65 0.73
N GLY A 95 19.75 32.64 1.58
CA GLY A 95 19.23 32.74 2.94
C GLY A 95 19.65 31.65 3.92
N GLN A 96 20.39 30.63 3.49
CA GLN A 96 20.82 29.55 4.38
C GLN A 96 22.28 29.16 4.16
N ARG A 97 23.12 30.12 3.73
CA ARG A 97 24.56 29.92 3.91
C ARG A 97 24.87 30.10 5.40
N PRO A 98 25.58 29.15 6.04
CA PRO A 98 26.09 29.38 7.38
C PRO A 98 26.95 30.64 7.35
N LEU A 99 26.70 31.53 8.32
CA LEU A 99 27.42 32.81 8.44
C LEU A 99 28.92 32.55 8.52
N GLY A 100 29.70 33.37 7.82
CA GLY A 100 31.16 33.32 7.93
C GLY A 100 31.63 33.65 9.35
N VAL A 101 32.77 33.11 9.77
CA VAL A 101 33.35 33.44 11.08
C VAL A 101 33.64 34.94 11.15
N GLY A 102 32.91 35.65 12.03
CA GLY A 102 33.00 37.11 12.20
C GLY A 102 31.94 37.92 11.46
N GLU A 103 31.05 37.27 10.70
CA GLU A 103 29.91 37.91 10.04
C GLU A 103 28.79 38.13 11.07
N ARG A 104 28.35 39.39 11.21
CA ARG A 104 27.27 39.72 12.14
C ARG A 104 25.92 39.51 11.43
N PRO A 105 24.97 38.79 12.04
CA PRO A 105 23.66 38.63 11.45
C PRO A 105 22.99 40.00 11.28
N PRO A 106 22.22 40.20 10.20
CA PRO A 106 21.49 41.43 9.99
C PRO A 106 20.52 41.64 11.16
N TYR A 107 20.63 42.78 11.85
CA TYR A 107 19.70 43.17 12.90
C TYR A 107 18.89 44.38 12.44
N ASP A 108 17.63 44.39 12.85
CA ASP A 108 16.68 45.47 12.56
C ASP A 108 16.83 46.56 13.63
N VAL A 109 17.06 47.80 13.19
CA VAL A 109 17.26 48.96 14.06
C VAL A 109 15.94 49.62 14.47
N ASP A 110 14.83 49.22 13.87
CA ASP A 110 13.51 49.80 14.12
C ASP A 110 12.72 49.04 15.21
N ALA A 111 13.30 48.02 15.82
CA ALA A 111 12.70 47.32 16.97
C ALA A 111 12.89 48.13 18.27
N THR A 112 11.88 48.91 18.66
CA THR A 112 11.74 49.56 19.99
C THR A 112 10.46 49.12 20.67
#